data_AF-A0AAW1QJH8-F1
#
_entry.id   AF-A0AAW1QJH8-F1
#
_cell.length_a   1.000
_cell.length_b   1.000
_cell.length_c   1.000
_cell.angle_alpha   90.00
_cell.angle_beta   90.00
_cell.angle_gamma   90.00
#
_symmetry.space_group_name_H-M   'P 1'
#
loop_
_entity.id
_entity.type
_entity.pdbx_description
1 polymer ?
#
loop_
_entity_poly.entity_id
_entity_poly.type
_entity_poly.pdbx_seq_one_letter_code
_entity_poly.pdbx_strand_id
1 'polypeptide(L)'
;MDNEDNGRFLQQYIGYAVWFSEWRTLSVRALAFLLQSGEHSAEYLDSRVSAFVDSLAAKLAALGPDSFASRVEELAKARLEKPKRLRQQAAREWREIEDGMLVFDRQAAEVAELRRLTPANLADFLQEAVVDAAARRKLCIRICGHASGSGAVSNGPGSWEL
;
A
#
# COMPACT_ATOMS: atom_id res chain seq x y z
N MET A 1 8.22 15.69 6.06
CA MET A 1 7.50 15.61 7.33
C MET A 1 6.25 14.75 7.14
N ASP A 2 6.27 13.43 7.25
CA ASP A 2 7.35 12.46 7.42
C ASP A 2 6.84 11.19 6.72
N ASN A 3 7.55 10.72 5.69
CA ASN A 3 7.31 9.38 5.14
C ASN A 3 7.75 8.29 6.15
N GLU A 4 8.31 8.72 7.29
CA GLU A 4 8.82 7.88 8.37
C GLU A 4 7.73 7.40 9.33
N ASP A 5 6.57 8.07 9.41
CA ASP A 5 5.52 7.70 10.38
C ASP A 5 4.46 6.72 9.85
N ASN A 6 4.35 6.56 8.52
CA ASN A 6 3.48 5.52 7.94
C ASN A 6 4.08 4.11 8.06
N GLY A 7 5.35 4.00 8.46
CA GLY A 7 6.10 2.75 8.46
C GLY A 7 6.08 1.94 9.76
N ARG A 8 5.47 2.46 10.84
CA ARG A 8 5.68 1.91 12.20
C ARG A 8 4.63 0.91 12.71
N PHE A 9 3.58 0.60 11.96
CA PHE A 9 2.41 -0.11 12.52
C PHE A 9 2.33 -1.62 12.27
N LEU A 10 3.33 -2.27 11.67
CA LEU A 10 3.37 -3.75 11.54
C LEU A 10 4.63 -4.36 12.20
N GLN A 11 5.03 -3.82 13.37
CA GLN A 11 5.90 -4.57 14.27
C GLN A 11 5.12 -5.73 14.87
N GLN A 12 5.22 -6.91 14.23
CA GLN A 12 5.62 -8.17 14.86
C GLN A 12 5.33 -9.34 13.92
N TYR A 13 6.37 -9.85 13.25
CA TYR A 13 6.61 -11.29 13.10
C TYR A 13 8.14 -11.49 13.02
N ILE A 14 8.74 -11.67 14.20
CA ILE A 14 9.91 -12.53 14.49
C ILE A 14 10.93 -12.71 13.33
N GLY A 15 11.56 -11.63 12.82
CA GLY A 15 12.73 -11.74 11.93
C GLY A 15 12.77 -10.89 10.66
N TYR A 16 11.73 -10.08 10.38
CA TYR A 16 11.77 -9.14 9.25
C TYR A 16 10.94 -7.87 9.48
N ALA A 17 11.40 -6.75 8.92
CA ALA A 17 10.68 -5.49 8.92
C ALA A 17 9.76 -5.42 7.70
N VAL A 18 8.50 -5.00 7.90
CA VAL A 18 7.49 -4.87 6.85
C VAL A 18 6.96 -3.45 6.85
N TRP A 19 6.97 -2.82 5.68
CA TRP A 19 6.30 -1.56 5.44
C TRP A 19 5.18 -1.79 4.43
N PHE A 20 3.99 -1.28 4.76
CA PHE A 20 2.86 -1.19 3.85
C PHE A 20 2.58 0.28 3.58
N SER A 21 2.60 0.66 2.31
CA SER A 21 2.42 2.06 1.93
C SER A 21 1.65 2.18 0.63
N GLU A 22 1.03 3.34 0.46
CA GLU A 22 0.58 3.82 -0.84
C GLU A 22 1.79 4.34 -1.61
N TRP A 23 1.99 3.83 -2.82
CA TRP A 23 2.96 4.34 -3.77
C TRP A 23 2.26 5.17 -4.83
N ARG A 24 2.71 6.42 -5.01
CA ARG A 24 2.24 7.30 -6.09
C ARG A 24 3.38 7.55 -7.06
N THR A 25 3.13 7.35 -8.34
CA THR A 25 4.04 7.76 -9.41
C THR A 25 3.21 8.30 -10.56
N LEU A 26 3.38 9.59 -10.86
CA LEU A 26 2.56 10.30 -11.83
C LEU A 26 1.06 10.12 -11.51
N SER A 27 0.27 9.69 -12.48
CA SER A 27 -1.16 9.39 -12.35
C SER A 27 -1.48 8.00 -11.79
N VAL A 28 -0.46 7.17 -11.52
CA VAL A 28 -0.65 5.78 -11.07
C VAL A 28 -0.49 5.67 -9.56
N ARG A 29 -1.43 4.95 -8.94
CA ARG A 29 -1.41 4.56 -7.53
C ARG A 29 -1.20 3.06 -7.43
N ALA A 30 -0.36 2.63 -6.48
CA ALA A 30 -0.09 1.23 -6.20
C ALA A 30 -0.02 0.97 -4.70
N LEU A 31 -0.31 -0.27 -4.32
CA LEU A 31 -0.02 -0.77 -2.98
C LEU A 31 1.40 -1.32 -2.97
N ALA A 32 2.25 -0.77 -2.11
CA ALA A 32 3.65 -1.17 -1.98
C ALA A 32 3.91 -1.87 -0.66
N PHE A 33 4.56 -3.03 -0.77
CA PHE A 33 5.10 -3.78 0.35
C PHE A 33 6.63 -3.75 0.25
N LEU A 34 7.28 -3.26 1.30
CA LEU A 34 8.73 -3.40 1.46
C LEU A 34 8.98 -4.40 2.58
N LEU A 35 9.80 -5.41 2.31
CA LEU A 35 10.17 -6.42 3.29
C LEU A 35 11.69 -6.54 3.33
N GLN A 36 12.24 -6.56 4.55
CA GLN A 36 13.65 -6.78 4.78
C GLN A 36 13.84 -7.86 5.83
N SER A 37 14.44 -8.99 5.44
CA SER A 37 14.81 -10.08 6.33
C SER A 37 16.31 -10.34 6.25
N GLY A 38 16.90 -10.72 7.38
CA GLY A 38 18.27 -11.24 7.44
C GLY A 38 18.37 -12.76 7.35
N GLU A 39 17.23 -13.48 7.42
CA GLU A 39 17.18 -14.94 7.59
C GLU A 39 16.47 -15.66 6.44
N HIS A 40 15.53 -14.99 5.77
CA HIS A 40 14.67 -15.61 4.77
C HIS A 40 14.96 -15.14 3.34
N SER A 41 14.74 -16.03 2.37
CA SER A 41 14.87 -15.71 0.94
C SER A 41 13.77 -14.76 0.46
N ALA A 42 14.05 -14.02 -0.61
CA ALA A 42 13.07 -13.11 -1.22
C ALA A 42 11.82 -13.86 -1.75
N GLU A 43 11.97 -15.11 -2.17
CA GLU A 43 10.84 -15.96 -2.59
C GLU A 43 9.90 -16.32 -1.43
N TYR A 44 10.48 -16.65 -0.27
CA TYR A 44 9.69 -16.89 0.92
C TYR A 44 8.90 -15.65 1.31
N LEU A 45 9.54 -14.47 1.33
CA LEU A 45 8.88 -13.21 1.65
C LEU A 45 7.72 -12.89 0.67
N ASP A 46 7.91 -13.13 -0.62
CA ASP A 46 6.87 -12.90 -1.64
C ASP A 46 5.63 -13.81 -1.43
N SER A 47 5.86 -15.07 -1.04
CA SER A 47 4.76 -15.99 -0.69
C SER A 47 3.99 -15.52 0.55
N ARG A 48 4.69 -14.95 1.56
CA ARG A 48 4.08 -14.39 2.77
C ARG A 48 3.26 -13.15 2.46
N VAL A 49 3.71 -12.29 1.55
CA VAL A 49 2.92 -11.13 1.09
C VAL A 49 1.65 -11.58 0.40
N SER A 50 1.74 -12.59 -0.46
CA SER A 50 0.57 -13.13 -1.18
C SER A 50 -0.46 -13.70 -0.19
N ALA A 51 -0.02 -14.51 0.78
CA ALA A 51 -0.90 -15.03 1.82
C ALA A 51 -1.49 -13.93 2.73
N PHE A 52 -0.73 -12.87 3.00
CA PHE A 52 -1.23 -11.72 3.75
C PHE A 52 -2.33 -10.98 2.99
N VAL A 53 -2.15 -10.75 1.70
CA VAL A 53 -3.15 -10.11 0.82
C VAL A 53 -4.46 -10.88 0.83
N ASP A 54 -4.41 -12.21 0.69
CA ASP A 54 -5.61 -13.06 0.74
C ASP A 54 -6.31 -12.94 2.10
N SER A 55 -5.52 -12.96 3.19
CA SER A 55 -6.06 -12.80 4.54
C SER A 55 -6.67 -11.41 4.78
N LEU A 56 -6.11 -10.37 4.15
CA LEU A 56 -6.60 -9.00 4.24
C LEU A 56 -7.93 -8.86 3.50
N ALA A 57 -8.02 -9.42 2.29
CA ALA A 57 -9.26 -9.45 1.52
C ALA A 57 -10.38 -10.16 2.29
N ALA A 58 -10.10 -11.32 2.88
CA ALA A 58 -11.07 -12.04 3.71
C ALA A 58 -11.51 -11.24 4.96
N LYS A 59 -10.58 -10.57 5.64
CA LYS A 59 -10.89 -9.73 6.81
C LYS A 59 -11.75 -8.52 6.42
N LEU A 60 -11.52 -7.92 5.26
CA LEU A 60 -12.28 -6.77 4.78
C LEU A 60 -13.66 -7.19 4.29
N ALA A 61 -13.80 -8.35 3.66
CA ALA A 61 -15.09 -8.92 3.28
C ALA A 61 -15.95 -9.29 4.50
N ALA A 62 -15.33 -9.74 5.60
CA ALA A 62 -16.01 -10.04 6.86
C ALA A 62 -16.31 -8.81 7.73
N LEU A 63 -15.92 -7.60 7.29
CA LEU A 63 -16.10 -6.39 8.06
C LEU A 63 -17.56 -5.95 8.03
N GLY A 64 -18.21 -5.92 9.21
CA GLY A 64 -19.59 -5.45 9.33
C GLY A 64 -19.76 -3.98 8.96
N PRO A 65 -20.96 -3.56 8.49
CA PRO A 65 -21.22 -2.20 8.01
C PRO A 65 -20.95 -1.12 9.07
N ASP A 66 -21.29 -1.39 10.34
CA ASP A 66 -21.06 -0.44 11.44
C ASP A 66 -19.57 -0.22 11.71
N SER A 67 -18.79 -1.31 11.68
CA SER A 67 -17.33 -1.23 11.86
C SER A 67 -16.65 -0.54 10.68
N PHE A 68 -17.15 -0.76 9.46
CA PHE A 68 -16.68 -0.06 8.28
C PHE A 68 -16.95 1.46 8.38
N ALA A 69 -18.17 1.84 8.73
CA ALA A 69 -18.55 3.25 8.89
C ALA A 69 -17.71 3.96 9.97
N SER A 70 -17.44 3.29 11.10
CA SER A 70 -16.55 3.84 12.13
C SER A 70 -15.13 4.09 11.61
N ARG A 71 -14.55 3.13 10.87
CA ARG A 71 -13.21 3.28 10.27
C ARG A 71 -13.16 4.37 9.20
N VAL A 72 -14.21 4.50 8.40
CA VAL A 72 -14.34 5.58 7.42
C VAL A 72 -14.34 6.95 8.12
N GLU A 73 -15.09 7.10 9.20
CA GLU A 73 -15.11 8.36 9.95
C GLU A 73 -13.80 8.66 10.68
N GLU A 74 -13.12 7.65 11.22
CA GLU A 74 -11.77 7.81 11.79
C GLU A 74 -10.77 8.28 10.73
N LEU A 75 -10.79 7.66 9.55
CA LEU A 75 -9.93 8.04 8.44
C LEU A 75 -10.28 9.44 7.91
N ALA A 76 -11.56 9.79 7.81
CA ALA A 76 -12.02 11.12 7.44
C ALA A 76 -11.52 12.19 8.40
N LYS A 77 -11.61 11.94 9.73
CA LYS A 77 -11.08 12.85 10.76
C LYS A 77 -9.57 13.03 10.63
N ALA A 78 -8.83 11.93 10.45
CA ALA A 78 -7.38 11.98 10.28
C ALA A 78 -6.96 12.76 9.02
N ARG A 79 -7.72 12.62 7.92
CA ARG A 79 -7.49 13.37 6.67
C ARG A 79 -7.79 14.85 6.80
N LEU A 80 -8.83 15.22 7.54
CA LEU A 80 -9.22 16.62 7.79
C LEU A 80 -8.40 17.29 8.91
N GLU A 81 -7.51 16.58 9.59
CA GLU A 81 -6.69 17.18 10.64
C GLU A 81 -5.79 18.27 10.03
N LYS A 82 -6.00 19.49 10.54
CA LYS A 82 -5.24 20.66 10.12
C LYS A 82 -3.78 20.49 10.53
N PRO A 83 -2.83 20.83 9.64
CA PRO A 83 -1.42 20.74 9.98
C PRO A 83 -1.11 21.70 11.13
N LYS A 84 -0.38 21.21 12.13
CA LYS A 84 -0.04 21.98 13.34
C LYS A 84 1.11 22.96 13.08
N ARG A 85 1.79 22.82 11.94
CA ARG A 85 2.97 23.61 11.57
C ARG A 85 2.85 24.15 10.15
N LEU A 86 3.30 25.39 9.93
CA LEU A 86 3.31 26.04 8.62
C LEU A 86 4.07 25.22 7.57
N ARG A 87 5.20 24.61 7.93
CA ARG A 87 5.98 23.75 7.02
C ARG A 87 5.18 22.55 6.49
N GLN A 88 4.27 22.00 7.29
CA GLN A 88 3.42 20.89 6.85
C GLN A 88 2.35 21.38 5.86
N GLN A 89 1.75 22.55 6.10
CA GLN A 89 0.82 23.17 5.14
C GLN A 89 1.53 23.49 3.82
N ALA A 90 2.68 24.14 3.89
CA ALA A 90 3.47 24.49 2.71
C ALA A 90 3.85 23.24 1.91
N ALA A 91 4.29 22.15 2.56
CA ALA A 91 4.61 20.91 1.88
C ALA A 91 3.39 20.24 1.20
N ARG A 92 2.18 20.39 1.77
CA ARG A 92 0.95 19.87 1.17
C ARG A 92 0.62 20.63 -0.11
N GLU A 93 0.60 21.96 -0.05
CA GLU A 93 0.28 22.79 -1.23
C GLU A 93 1.37 22.70 -2.30
N TRP A 94 2.63 22.61 -1.89
CA TRP A 94 3.74 22.46 -2.81
C TRP A 94 3.66 21.17 -3.62
N ARG A 95 3.17 20.07 -3.01
CA ARG A 95 2.94 18.82 -3.74
C ARG A 95 1.89 18.97 -4.84
N GLU A 96 0.82 19.73 -4.62
CA GLU A 96 -0.19 19.98 -5.67
C GLU A 96 0.38 20.78 -6.85
N ILE A 97 1.37 21.64 -6.58
CA ILE A 97 2.09 22.41 -7.59
C ILE A 97 3.06 21.50 -8.36
N GLU A 98 3.86 20.69 -7.66
CA GLU A 98 4.79 19.74 -8.28
C GLU A 98 4.08 18.70 -9.14
N ASP A 99 2.94 18.18 -8.66
CA ASP A 99 2.12 17.20 -9.39
C ASP A 99 1.28 17.84 -10.51
N GLY A 100 1.21 19.19 -10.56
CA GLY A 100 0.45 19.94 -11.56
C GLY A 100 -1.07 19.80 -11.48
N MET A 101 -1.60 19.17 -10.43
CA MET A 101 -3.04 18.96 -10.28
C MET A 101 -3.76 20.22 -9.76
N LEU A 102 -3.06 21.06 -8.98
CA LEU A 102 -3.59 22.32 -8.43
C LEU A 102 -4.91 22.18 -7.65
N VAL A 103 -5.15 21.03 -7.02
CA VAL A 103 -6.37 20.76 -6.23
C VAL A 103 -6.08 21.02 -4.75
N PHE A 104 -6.13 22.28 -4.33
CA PHE A 104 -5.79 22.66 -2.96
C PHE A 104 -6.83 22.23 -1.92
N ASP A 105 -8.07 21.98 -2.33
CA ASP A 105 -9.16 21.46 -1.50
C ASP A 105 -9.27 19.92 -1.52
N ARG A 106 -8.25 19.22 -2.03
CA ARG A 106 -8.23 17.75 -2.22
C ARG A 106 -8.68 16.99 -0.99
N GLN A 107 -8.30 17.42 0.21
CA GLN A 107 -8.67 16.72 1.45
C GLN A 107 -10.18 16.70 1.67
N ALA A 108 -10.87 17.80 1.37
CA ALA A 108 -12.32 17.87 1.50
C ALA A 108 -13.00 17.02 0.42
N ALA A 109 -12.51 17.09 -0.81
CA ALA A 109 -13.01 16.29 -1.93
C ALA A 109 -12.82 14.77 -1.71
N GLU A 110 -11.62 14.35 -1.29
CA GLU A 110 -11.32 12.94 -0.99
C GLU A 110 -12.18 12.42 0.16
N VAL A 111 -12.43 13.23 1.20
CA VAL A 111 -13.29 12.82 2.33
C VAL A 111 -14.77 12.75 1.94
N ALA A 112 -15.23 13.63 1.05
CA ALA A 112 -16.59 13.56 0.52
C ALA A 112 -16.82 12.24 -0.23
N GLU A 113 -15.87 11.82 -1.05
CA GLU A 113 -15.95 10.55 -1.78
C GLU A 113 -15.72 9.34 -0.86
N LEU A 114 -14.79 9.43 0.10
CA LEU A 114 -14.54 8.37 1.08
C LEU A 114 -15.81 7.98 1.85
N ARG A 115 -16.64 8.96 2.23
CA ARG A 115 -17.91 8.74 2.94
C ARG A 115 -19.00 8.08 2.09
N ARG A 116 -18.86 8.10 0.77
CA ARG A 116 -19.82 7.48 -0.17
C ARG A 116 -19.49 6.02 -0.45
N LEU A 117 -18.28 5.58 -0.08
CA LEU A 117 -17.85 4.20 -0.30
C LEU A 117 -18.68 3.24 0.54
N THR A 118 -18.93 2.06 -0.04
CA THR A 118 -19.56 0.94 0.65
C THR A 118 -18.54 -0.19 0.88
N PRO A 119 -18.80 -1.10 1.84
CA PRO A 119 -17.97 -2.29 2.02
C PRO A 119 -17.86 -3.11 0.73
N ALA A 120 -18.94 -3.18 -0.06
CA ALA A 120 -18.97 -3.85 -1.35
C ALA A 120 -17.97 -3.23 -2.34
N ASN A 121 -17.95 -1.90 -2.47
CA ASN A 121 -16.99 -1.23 -3.37
C ASN A 121 -15.53 -1.50 -2.98
N LEU A 122 -15.24 -1.58 -1.67
CA LEU A 122 -13.89 -1.90 -1.20
C LEU A 122 -13.53 -3.36 -1.51
N ALA A 123 -14.47 -4.29 -1.30
CA ALA A 123 -14.26 -5.70 -1.60
C ALA A 123 -14.04 -5.93 -3.10
N ASP A 124 -14.87 -5.32 -3.95
CA ASP A 124 -14.76 -5.39 -5.40
C ASP A 124 -13.42 -4.82 -5.88
N PHE A 125 -13.02 -3.65 -5.34
CA PHE A 125 -11.73 -3.05 -5.66
C PHE A 125 -10.54 -3.97 -5.30
N LEU A 126 -10.57 -4.59 -4.12
CA LEU A 126 -9.49 -5.50 -3.71
C LEU A 126 -9.45 -6.76 -4.57
N GLN A 127 -10.64 -7.29 -4.90
CA GLN A 127 -10.76 -8.46 -5.73
C GLN A 127 -10.17 -8.20 -7.12
N GLU A 128 -10.55 -7.09 -7.76
CA GLU A 128 -10.09 -6.73 -9.10
C GLU A 128 -8.62 -6.29 -9.12
N ALA A 129 -8.21 -5.39 -8.22
CA ALA A 129 -6.90 -4.75 -8.30
C ALA A 129 -5.77 -5.58 -7.67
N VAL A 130 -6.07 -6.48 -6.73
CA VAL A 130 -5.06 -7.09 -5.85
C VAL A 130 -5.12 -8.62 -5.79
N VAL A 131 -6.30 -9.22 -5.88
CA VAL A 131 -6.47 -10.68 -5.77
C VAL A 131 -6.50 -11.35 -7.15
N ASP A 132 -7.28 -10.84 -8.09
CA ASP A 132 -7.43 -11.42 -9.42
C ASP A 132 -6.12 -11.36 -10.20
N ALA A 133 -5.50 -12.52 -10.42
CA ALA A 133 -4.24 -12.63 -11.14
C ALA A 133 -4.33 -12.16 -12.60
N ALA A 134 -5.51 -12.20 -13.22
CA ALA A 134 -5.70 -11.76 -14.61
C ALA A 134 -5.73 -10.24 -14.75
N ALA A 135 -6.31 -9.53 -13.78
CA ALA A 135 -6.40 -8.07 -13.77
C ALA A 135 -5.21 -7.40 -13.05
N ARG A 136 -4.59 -8.09 -12.09
CA ARG A 136 -3.55 -7.53 -11.21
C ARG A 136 -2.25 -7.22 -11.95
N ARG A 137 -1.76 -6.00 -11.74
CA ARG A 137 -0.40 -5.58 -12.12
C ARG A 137 0.53 -5.66 -10.91
N LYS A 138 1.47 -6.60 -10.93
CA LYS A 138 2.42 -6.81 -9.82
C LYS A 138 3.86 -6.56 -10.29
N LEU A 139 4.58 -5.69 -9.58
CA LEU A 139 6.02 -5.53 -9.68
C LEU A 139 6.66 -6.06 -8.40
N CYS A 140 7.63 -6.97 -8.53
CA CYS A 140 8.39 -7.51 -7.40
C CYS A 140 9.87 -7.29 -7.65
N ILE A 141 10.51 -6.47 -6.80
CA ILE A 141 11.96 -6.26 -6.83
C ILE A 141 12.56 -7.08 -5.69
N ARG A 142 13.42 -8.04 -6.03
CA ARG A 142 14.07 -8.95 -5.08
C ARG A 142 15.55 -8.59 -4.97
N ILE A 143 15.99 -8.24 -3.78
CA ILE A 143 17.40 -7.94 -3.49
C ILE A 143 17.96 -9.11 -2.69
N CYS A 144 18.92 -9.84 -3.27
CA CYS A 144 19.55 -10.98 -2.62
C CYS A 144 20.83 -10.52 -1.89
N GLY A 145 20.91 -10.83 -0.60
CA GLY A 145 22.09 -10.54 0.22
C GLY A 145 23.30 -11.39 -0.19
N HIS A 146 24.50 -10.85 0.01
CA HIS A 146 25.77 -11.52 -0.29
C HIS A 146 26.18 -12.50 0.81
N ALA A 147 25.37 -13.53 1.08
CA ALA A 147 25.76 -14.71 1.88
C ALA A 147 24.63 -15.75 1.92
N SER A 148 24.43 -16.51 0.84
CA SER A 148 23.95 -17.90 0.91
C SER A 148 24.42 -18.60 -0.36
N GLY A 149 25.23 -19.65 -0.19
CA GLY A 149 25.85 -20.38 -1.29
C GLY A 149 24.84 -21.03 -2.24
N SER A 150 25.28 -21.14 -3.50
CA SER A 150 24.76 -21.99 -4.58
C SER A 150 23.27 -22.37 -4.54
N GLY A 151 22.45 -21.55 -5.18
CA GLY A 151 21.12 -21.94 -5.65
C GLY A 151 20.85 -21.19 -6.94
N ALA A 152 20.94 -21.90 -8.06
CA ALA A 152 20.80 -21.34 -9.40
C ALA A 152 19.55 -20.45 -9.52
N VAL A 153 19.73 -19.26 -10.10
CA VAL A 153 18.63 -18.48 -10.67
C VAL A 153 18.02 -19.34 -11.77
N SER A 154 16.92 -20.02 -11.47
CA SER A 154 16.11 -20.67 -12.51
C SER A 154 15.35 -19.57 -13.23
N ASN A 155 15.86 -19.16 -14.39
CA ASN A 155 15.05 -18.47 -15.39
C ASN A 155 13.98 -19.46 -15.86
N GLY A 156 12.77 -19.35 -15.34
CA GLY A 156 11.59 -19.97 -15.95
C GLY A 156 11.36 -19.40 -17.36
N PRO A 157 10.81 -20.18 -18.30
CA PRO A 157 10.77 -19.79 -19.71
C PRO A 157 9.73 -18.70 -19.91
N GLY A 158 10.21 -17.49 -20.14
CA GLY A 158 9.41 -16.29 -20.38
C GLY A 158 10.34 -15.17 -20.80
N SER A 159 10.97 -15.36 -21.96
CA SER A 159 11.73 -14.35 -22.68
C SER A 159 10.92 -13.05 -22.78
N TRP A 160 11.37 -12.02 -22.07
CA TRP A 160 11.02 -10.65 -22.47
C TRP A 160 12.04 -10.26 -23.55
N GLU A 161 11.59 -10.09 -24.78
CA GLU A 161 12.30 -9.31 -25.78
C GLU A 161 11.71 -7.89 -25.81
N LEU A 162 12.57 -6.92 -26.11
CA LEU A 162 12.25 -5.51 -26.34
C LEU A 162 11.40 -5.33 -27.59
#